data_AF-A0A2V9LEM0-F1
#
_entry.id   AF-A0A2V9LEM0-F1
#
_cell.length_a   1.000
_cell.length_b   1.000
_cell.length_c   1.000
_cell.angle_alpha   90.00
_cell.angle_beta   90.00
_cell.angle_gamma   90.00
#
_symmetry.space_group_name_H-M   'P 1'
#
loop_
_entity.id
_entity.type
_entity.pdbx_description
1 polymer ?
#
loop_
_entity_poly.entity_id
_entity_poly.type
_entity_poly.pdbx_seq_one_letter_code
_entity_poly.pdbx_strand_id
1 'polypeptide(L)' 'MDGYHAYTRHVNPVLGKFLELTGRDLRLVHAQRGVLEDAEGRRFDDWISGFGSFNLGHNP' A
#
# COMPACT_ATOMS: atom_id res chain seq x y z
N MET A 1 -5.77 -14.57 -10.29
CA MET A 1 -6.37 -13.58 -9.39
C MET A 1 -5.21 -12.81 -8.77
N ASP A 2 -5.09 -11.51 -9.00
CA ASP A 2 -4.06 -10.72 -8.33
C ASP A 2 -4.38 -10.57 -6.83
N GLY A 3 -3.39 -10.11 -6.05
CA GLY A 3 -3.52 -9.98 -4.61
C GLY A 3 -4.64 -9.02 -4.18
N TYR A 4 -4.89 -7.98 -4.96
CA TYR A 4 -5.93 -6.99 -4.66
C TYR A 4 -7.34 -7.57 -4.84
N HIS A 5 -7.60 -8.25 -5.96
CA HIS A 5 -8.87 -8.94 -6.18
C HIS A 5 -9.13 -10.02 -5.12
N ALA A 6 -8.09 -10.75 -4.69
CA ALA A 6 -8.22 -11.71 -3.61
C ALA A 6 -8.59 -11.03 -2.28
N TYR A 7 -7.89 -9.95 -1.92
CA TYR A 7 -8.18 -9.15 -0.72
C TYR A 7 -9.61 -8.58 -0.73
N THR A 8 -10.02 -7.95 -1.83
CA THR A 8 -11.35 -7.36 -1.98
C THR A 8 -12.44 -8.43 -1.94
N ARG A 9 -12.19 -9.64 -2.45
CA ARG A 9 -13.20 -10.71 -2.42
C ARG A 9 -13.31 -11.39 -1.04
N HIS A 10 -12.19 -11.59 -0.36
CA HIS A 10 -12.12 -12.53 0.76
C HIS A 10 -11.77 -11.91 2.11
N VAL A 11 -11.22 -10.70 2.15
CA VAL A 11 -10.76 -10.04 3.39
C VAL A 11 -11.66 -8.86 3.74
N ASN A 12 -11.73 -7.85 2.87
CA ASN A 12 -12.52 -6.66 3.14
C ASN A 12 -13.06 -6.03 1.84
N PRO A 13 -14.26 -6.46 1.39
CA PRO A 13 -14.87 -5.96 0.16
C PRO A 13 -15.19 -4.47 0.18
N VAL A 14 -15.55 -3.93 1.34
CA VAL A 14 -15.92 -2.51 1.48
C VAL A 14 -14.67 -1.64 1.37
N LEU A 15 -13.61 -1.99 2.09
CA LEU A 15 -12.36 -1.24 2.04
C LEU A 15 -11.69 -1.36 0.66
N GLY A 16 -11.70 -2.54 0.04
CA GLY A 16 -11.22 -2.71 -1.34
C GLY A 16 -11.89 -1.71 -2.28
N LYS A 17 -13.22 -1.76 -2.40
CA LYS A 17 -13.97 -0.81 -3.25
C LYS A 17 -13.70 0.66 -2.93
N PHE A 18 -13.52 1.01 -1.66
CA PHE A 18 -13.18 2.37 -1.27
C PHE A 18 -11.80 2.80 -1.79
N LEU A 19 -10.78 1.92 -1.71
CA LEU A 19 -9.45 2.21 -2.22
C LEU A 19 -9.47 2.42 -3.74
N GLU A 20 -10.21 1.59 -4.49
CA GLU A 20 -10.38 1.75 -5.95
C GLU A 20 -11.09 3.06 -6.29
N LEU A 21 -12.22 3.37 -5.63
CA LEU A 21 -12.98 4.62 -5.85
C LEU A 21 -12.14 5.87 -5.62
N THR A 22 -11.12 5.75 -4.77
CA THR A 22 -10.25 6.84 -4.40
C THR A 22 -8.92 6.81 -5.17
N GLY A 23 -8.65 5.79 -6.00
CA GLY A 23 -7.38 5.61 -6.69
C GLY A 23 -6.19 5.32 -5.77
N ARG A 24 -6.46 4.71 -4.60
CA ARG A 24 -5.48 4.26 -3.60
C ARG A 24 -5.38 2.73 -3.53
N ASP A 25 -5.91 2.01 -4.51
CA ASP A 25 -5.73 0.57 -4.74
C ASP A 25 -4.30 0.23 -5.22
N LEU A 26 -3.31 0.79 -4.52
CA LEU A 26 -1.90 0.67 -4.87
C LEU A 26 -1.37 -0.72 -4.54
N ARG A 27 -0.58 -1.27 -5.47
CA ARG A 27 0.21 -2.48 -5.22
C ARG A 27 1.65 -2.09 -4.89
N LEU A 28 1.91 -1.85 -3.61
CA LEU A 28 3.26 -1.56 -3.11
C LEU A 28 4.12 -2.83 -3.14
N VAL A 29 5.29 -2.76 -3.78
CA VAL A 29 6.18 -3.93 -4.02
C VAL A 29 7.55 -3.78 -3.38
N HIS A 30 7.96 -2.56 -3.04
CA HIS A 30 9.22 -2.29 -2.35
C HIS A 30 9.07 -1.10 -1.39
N ALA A 31 9.85 -1.11 -0.32
CA ALA A 31 9.87 -0.05 0.68
C ALA A 31 11.27 0.08 1.28
N GLN A 32 11.79 1.30 1.40
CA GLN A 32 13.10 1.56 2.01
C GLN A 32 13.09 2.95 2.66
N ARG A 33 13.52 3.03 3.92
CA ARG A 33 13.49 4.26 4.74
C ARG A 33 12.08 4.87 4.71
N GLY A 34 11.93 6.13 4.31
CA GLY A 34 10.64 6.82 4.22
C GLY A 34 9.94 6.69 2.86
N VAL A 35 10.33 5.75 2.00
CA VAL A 35 9.83 5.68 0.61
C VAL A 35 9.16 4.35 0.33
N LEU A 36 8.00 4.41 -0.31
CA LEU A 36 7.26 3.29 -0.88
C LEU A 36 7.34 3.32 -2.41
N GLU A 37 7.43 2.16 -3.03
CA GLU A 37 7.42 1.97 -4.49
C GLU A 37 6.34 0.97 -4.88
N ASP A 38 5.54 1.32 -5.89
CA ASP A 38 4.51 0.43 -6.43
C ASP A 38 4.98 -0.39 -7.64
N ALA A 39 4.12 -1.30 -8.09
CA ALA A 39 4.40 -2.20 -9.21
C ALA A 39 4.60 -1.46 -10.55
N GLU A 40 4.18 -0.19 -10.66
CA GLU A 40 4.37 0.66 -11.83
C GLU A 40 5.64 1.53 -11.73
N GLY A 41 6.40 1.40 -10.64
CA GLY A 41 7.63 2.15 -10.38
C GLY A 41 7.39 3.58 -9.87
N ARG A 42 6.17 3.92 -9.46
CA ARG A 42 5.89 5.23 -8.83
C ARG A 42 6.40 5.20 -7.39
N ARG A 43 7.00 6.32 -6.97
CA ARG A 43 7.59 6.49 -5.64
C ARG A 43 6.80 7.49 -4.82
N PHE A 44 6.60 7.17 -3.55
CA PHE A 44 5.82 7.96 -2.61
C PHE A 44 6.61 8.17 -1.32
N ASP A 45 6.57 9.40 -0.78
CA ASP A 45 7.01 9.66 0.60
C ASP A 45 5.95 9.11 1.57
N ASP A 46 6.35 8.22 2.47
CA ASP A 46 5.45 7.56 3.41
C ASP A 46 5.25 8.38 4.69
N TRP A 47 4.26 9.26 4.64
CA TRP A 47 3.79 10.02 5.79
C TRP A 47 2.83 9.23 6.70
N ILE A 48 2.37 8.05 6.26
CA ILE A 48 1.53 7.17 7.09
C ILE A 48 2.42 6.38 8.05
N SER A 49 3.59 5.95 7.59
CA SER A 49 4.65 5.31 8.39
C SER A 49 4.11 4.16 9.25
N GLY A 50 3.23 3.34 8.68
CA GLY A 50 2.57 2.24 9.40
C GLY A 50 1.82 2.69 10.65
N PHE A 51 1.20 3.88 10.59
CA PHE A 51 0.56 4.56 11.72
C PHE A 51 1.50 4.82 12.91
N GLY A 52 2.77 5.12 12.62
CA GLY A 52 3.82 5.38 13.62
C GLY A 52 4.70 4.16 13.96
N SER A 53 4.48 3.02 13.30
CA SER A 53 5.27 1.81 13.51
C SER A 53 6.68 1.91 12.90
N PHE A 54 6.87 2.73 11.86
CA PHE A 54 8.13 2.81 11.11
C PHE A 54 8.94 4.08 11.43
N ASN A 55 9.22 4.32 12.72
CA ASN A 55 10.02 5.48 13.16
C ASN A 55 11.44 5.53 12.59
N LEU A 56 12.02 4.36 12.28
CA LEU A 56 13.33 4.25 11.62
C LEU A 56 13.21 4.11 10.09
N GLY A 57 11.98 4.17 9.56
CA GLY A 57 11.64 3.83 8.19
C GLY A 57 11.52 2.32 7.95
N HIS A 58 11.15 1.97 6.72
CA HIS A 58 11.08 0.60 6.21
C HIS A 58 12.49 0.03 5.96
N ASN A 59 12.72 -1.23 6.33
CA ASN A 59 13.96 -1.97 6.05
C ASN A 59 15.28 -1.22 6.35
N PRO A 60 15.47 -0.70 7.58
CA PRO A 60 16.67 0.03 7.99
C PRO A 60 17.93 -0.82 8.08
#